data_AF-A0A8H4X2E1-F1
#
_entry.id   AF-A0A8H4X2E1-F1
#
_cell.length_a   1.000
_cell.length_b   1.000
_cell.length_c   1.000
_cell.angle_alpha   90.00
_cell.angle_beta   90.00
_cell.angle_gamma   90.00
#
_symmetry.space_group_name_H-M   'P 1'
#
loop_
_entity.id
_entity.type
_entity.pdbx_description
1 polymer ?
#
loop_
_entity_poly.entity_id
_entity_poly.type
_entity_poly.pdbx_seq_one_letter_code
_entity_poly.pdbx_strand_id
1 'polypeptide(L)'
;MSFFFALSLFEPSQFNQDITSLSVSSPYRILYHSRLLRVLSLKAITMRLVITLLPFILPALAKDHKACDCQINNGNGWEYNWELTFNVCVDNYASTAEYDNGAGRCIANPHTRLDGDRFYVNCKNLATKGWYPVVNGAIDTTQPLIRAKQGGSGCYN
;
A
#
# COMPACT_ATOMS: atom_id res chain seq x y z
N MET A 1 17.91 -39.94 5.59
CA MET A 1 17.25 -39.94 6.92
C MET A 1 16.47 -38.65 6.98
N SER A 2 15.24 -38.51 6.48
CA SER A 2 13.97 -39.20 6.79
C SER A 2 13.56 -39.12 8.26
N PHE A 3 12.26 -38.80 8.45
CA PHE A 3 11.42 -38.65 9.65
C PHE A 3 11.06 -37.19 10.02
N PHE A 4 9.88 -36.68 9.61
CA PHE A 4 8.51 -36.79 10.22
C PHE A 4 8.44 -36.11 11.61
N PHE A 5 7.39 -35.47 12.14
CA PHE A 5 6.12 -34.82 11.74
C PHE A 5 5.48 -34.31 13.07
N ALA A 6 4.37 -33.56 13.00
CA ALA A 6 3.37 -33.23 14.05
C ALA A 6 3.66 -32.02 14.98
N LEU A 7 2.86 -30.94 14.97
CA LEU A 7 1.56 -30.72 15.68
C LEU A 7 1.76 -30.75 17.21
N SER A 8 1.30 -29.81 18.05
CA SER A 8 0.07 -29.02 18.04
C SER A 8 0.09 -28.05 19.24
N LEU A 9 -0.67 -26.94 19.10
CA LEU A 9 -1.50 -26.23 20.10
C LEU A 9 -1.18 -26.38 21.60
N PHE A 10 -0.93 -25.25 22.28
CA PHE A 10 -1.24 -25.10 23.71
C PHE A 10 -1.56 -23.64 24.07
N GLU A 11 -2.77 -23.42 24.60
CA GLU A 11 -3.24 -22.19 25.22
C GLU A 11 -2.48 -21.90 26.53
N PRO A 12 -2.41 -20.63 26.98
CA PRO A 12 -2.34 -20.36 28.40
C PRO A 12 -3.60 -19.63 28.86
N SER A 13 -4.44 -20.39 29.53
CA SER A 13 -5.48 -19.93 30.42
C SER A 13 -4.92 -19.38 31.73
N GLN A 14 -5.62 -18.42 32.31
CA GLN A 14 -5.69 -18.07 33.74
C GLN A 14 -4.52 -17.28 34.35
N PHE A 15 -4.73 -15.95 34.41
CA PHE A 15 -4.08 -15.08 35.38
C PHE A 15 -4.86 -15.15 36.70
N ASN A 16 -4.32 -15.92 37.65
CA ASN A 16 -4.75 -15.99 39.03
C ASN A 16 -4.20 -14.78 39.79
N GLN A 17 -5.05 -13.96 40.43
CA GLN A 17 -4.64 -13.11 41.54
C GLN A 17 -5.66 -13.18 42.67
N ASP A 18 -5.25 -13.92 43.70
CA ASP A 18 -5.73 -13.84 45.07
C ASP A 18 -5.51 -12.42 45.62
N ILE A 19 -6.59 -11.72 45.99
CA ILE A 19 -6.55 -10.68 47.01
C ILE A 19 -7.74 -10.88 47.95
N THR A 20 -7.43 -11.54 49.05
CA THR A 20 -7.78 -11.16 50.43
C THR A 20 -9.25 -10.92 50.77
N SER A 21 -9.74 -11.85 51.58
CA SER A 21 -10.89 -11.74 52.47
C SER A 21 -10.96 -10.41 53.23
N LEU A 22 -12.07 -9.69 53.07
CA LEU A 22 -12.59 -8.74 54.05
C LEU A 22 -14.10 -8.81 54.03
N SER A 23 -14.63 -9.47 55.06
CA SER A 23 -16.04 -9.57 55.41
C SER A 23 -16.54 -8.22 55.93
N VAL A 24 -17.45 -7.56 55.22
CA VAL A 24 -18.41 -6.60 55.80
C VAL A 24 -19.74 -6.74 55.07
N SER A 25 -20.75 -7.16 55.82
CA SER A 25 -22.16 -7.21 55.45
C SER A 25 -22.71 -5.80 55.25
N SER A 26 -23.27 -5.49 54.08
CA SER A 26 -24.07 -4.28 53.90
C SER A 26 -25.10 -4.42 52.75
N PRO A 27 -26.41 -4.26 53.02
CA PRO A 27 -27.50 -4.59 52.10
C PRO A 27 -27.81 -3.50 51.05
N TYR A 28 -26.90 -2.57 50.77
CA TYR A 28 -27.13 -1.44 49.83
C TYR A 28 -26.66 -1.71 48.39
N ARG A 29 -26.37 -2.96 48.03
CA ARG A 29 -25.73 -3.32 46.75
C ARG A 29 -26.69 -3.67 45.60
N ILE A 30 -28.00 -3.44 45.75
CA ILE A 30 -28.98 -3.79 44.71
C ILE A 30 -29.47 -2.58 43.90
N LEU A 31 -29.25 -1.34 44.33
CA LEU A 31 -29.82 -0.16 43.66
C LEU A 31 -28.89 0.69 42.79
N TYR A 32 -27.62 0.28 42.58
CA TYR A 32 -26.69 1.01 41.71
C TYR A 32 -26.36 0.29 40.39
N HIS A 33 -26.86 -0.92 40.18
CA HIS A 33 -26.53 -1.68 38.97
C HIS A 33 -27.35 -1.26 37.73
N SER A 34 -28.50 -0.59 37.92
CA SER A 34 -29.42 -0.26 36.83
C SER A 34 -29.12 1.06 36.10
N ARG A 35 -28.37 1.99 36.71
CA ARG A 35 -27.99 3.26 36.06
C ARG A 35 -26.64 3.23 35.36
N LEU A 36 -25.71 2.37 35.78
CA LEU A 36 -24.36 2.31 35.19
C LEU A 36 -24.35 1.63 33.80
N LEU A 37 -25.28 0.70 33.56
CA LEU A 37 -25.40 -0.01 32.27
C LEU A 37 -25.97 0.87 31.14
N ARG A 38 -26.70 1.95 31.44
CA ARG A 38 -27.25 2.85 30.40
C ARG A 38 -26.26 3.89 29.90
N VAL A 39 -25.26 4.29 30.68
CA VAL A 39 -24.28 5.32 30.28
C VAL A 39 -23.16 4.74 29.40
N LEU A 40 -22.81 3.47 29.59
CA LEU A 40 -21.79 2.77 28.78
C LEU A 40 -22.29 2.42 27.36
N SER A 41 -23.61 2.30 27.15
CA SER A 41 -24.18 2.00 25.83
C SER A 41 -24.25 3.21 24.90
N LEU A 42 -24.41 4.44 25.42
CA LEU A 42 -24.50 5.64 24.57
C LEU A 42 -23.14 6.16 24.09
N LYS A 43 -22.03 5.91 24.79
CA LYS A 43 -20.68 6.32 24.33
C LYS A 43 -20.10 5.39 23.26
N ALA A 44 -20.64 4.19 23.09
CA ALA A 44 -20.14 3.21 22.11
C ALA A 44 -20.66 3.41 20.68
N ILE A 45 -21.70 4.24 20.50
CA ILE A 45 -22.36 4.45 19.20
C ILE A 45 -21.72 5.61 18.42
N THR A 46 -21.18 6.62 19.10
CA THR A 46 -20.57 7.80 18.47
C THR A 46 -19.19 7.57 17.85
N MET A 47 -18.52 6.45 18.15
CA MET A 47 -17.19 6.10 17.62
C MET A 47 -17.20 4.95 16.60
N ARG A 48 -18.37 4.51 16.11
CA ARG A 48 -18.46 3.47 15.06
C ARG A 48 -18.81 3.99 13.67
N LEU A 49 -19.30 5.23 13.55
CA LEU A 49 -19.66 5.84 12.27
C LEU A 49 -18.50 6.54 11.56
N VAL A 50 -17.40 6.84 12.25
CA VAL A 50 -16.24 7.54 11.65
C VAL A 50 -15.33 6.59 10.87
N ILE A 51 -15.26 5.31 11.26
CA ILE A 51 -14.36 4.32 10.65
C ILE A 51 -14.89 3.86 9.27
N THR A 52 -16.20 3.88 9.05
CA THR A 52 -16.80 3.40 7.80
C THR A 52 -16.65 4.37 6.62
N LEU A 53 -16.35 5.65 6.88
CA LEU A 53 -16.19 6.67 5.84
C LEU A 53 -14.72 6.96 5.46
N LEU A 54 -13.76 6.51 6.27
CA LEU A 54 -12.33 6.68 5.99
C LEU A 54 -11.85 6.13 4.61
N PRO A 55 -12.34 4.99 4.08
CA PRO A 55 -11.84 4.48 2.80
C PRO A 55 -12.28 5.31 1.59
N PHE A 56 -13.26 6.21 1.73
CA PHE A 56 -13.77 7.04 0.63
C PHE A 56 -13.09 8.40 0.49
N ILE A 57 -12.35 8.87 1.50
CA ILE A 57 -11.72 10.21 1.51
C ILE A 57 -10.23 10.14 1.09
N LEU A 58 -9.60 8.98 1.18
CA LEU A 58 -8.18 8.79 0.86
C LEU A 58 -7.77 8.94 -0.62
N PRO A 59 -8.61 8.69 -1.65
CA PRO A 59 -8.14 8.78 -3.04
C PRO A 59 -7.98 10.22 -3.55
N ALA A 60 -8.39 11.24 -2.80
CA ALA A 60 -8.38 12.64 -3.25
C ALA A 60 -7.02 13.36 -3.16
N LEU A 61 -5.96 12.68 -2.67
CA LEU A 61 -4.61 13.25 -2.58
C LEU A 61 -3.66 12.73 -3.67
N ALA A 62 -4.15 11.98 -4.66
CA ALA A 62 -3.34 11.59 -5.80
C ALA A 62 -2.99 12.83 -6.63
N LYS A 63 -1.69 13.09 -6.79
CA LYS A 63 -1.22 14.15 -7.68
C LYS A 63 -1.35 13.65 -9.11
N ASP A 64 -2.43 14.07 -9.77
CA ASP A 64 -2.72 13.60 -11.11
C ASP A 64 -1.95 14.37 -12.20
N HIS A 65 -1.36 13.66 -13.14
CA HIS A 65 -0.46 14.17 -14.18
C HIS A 65 -0.88 13.76 -15.60
N LYS A 66 -0.38 14.47 -16.62
CA LYS A 66 -0.61 14.16 -18.04
C LYS A 66 0.53 13.36 -18.66
N ALA A 67 1.73 13.52 -18.15
CA ALA A 67 2.90 12.79 -18.64
C ALA A 67 3.79 12.39 -17.47
N CYS A 68 4.39 11.20 -17.51
CA CYS A 68 5.41 10.79 -16.55
C CYS A 68 6.56 10.03 -17.24
N ASP A 69 7.75 10.12 -16.65
CA ASP A 69 8.94 9.36 -16.98
C ASP A 69 9.52 8.66 -15.75
N CYS A 70 10.24 7.57 -15.97
CA CYS A 70 11.02 6.91 -14.95
C CYS A 70 12.48 7.38 -14.96
N GLN A 71 13.04 7.52 -13.75
CA GLN A 71 14.42 7.88 -13.51
C GLN A 71 15.08 6.81 -12.65
N ILE A 72 16.36 6.57 -12.90
CA ILE A 72 17.20 5.66 -12.13
C ILE A 72 18.30 6.43 -11.42
N ASN A 73 18.76 5.91 -10.29
CA ASN A 73 19.94 6.42 -9.62
C ASN A 73 20.84 5.25 -9.20
N ASN A 74 22.04 5.21 -9.78
CA ASN A 74 23.05 4.18 -9.53
C ASN A 74 24.19 4.64 -8.61
N GLY A 75 24.08 5.85 -8.05
CA GLY A 75 25.08 6.50 -7.20
C GLY A 75 25.66 7.78 -7.80
N ASN A 76 25.35 8.09 -9.06
CA ASN A 76 25.90 9.25 -9.79
C ASN A 76 24.89 10.40 -9.97
N GLY A 77 23.68 10.24 -9.42
CA GLY A 77 22.57 11.18 -9.61
C GLY A 77 21.35 10.50 -10.24
N TRP A 78 20.29 11.29 -10.41
CA TRP A 78 19.07 10.84 -11.07
C TRP A 78 19.20 11.02 -12.57
N GLU A 79 19.01 9.93 -13.30
CA GLU A 79 19.13 9.88 -14.75
C GLU A 79 17.83 9.31 -15.34
N TYR A 80 17.36 9.94 -16.41
CA TYR A 80 16.20 9.44 -17.15
C TYR A 80 16.50 8.06 -17.78
N ASN A 81 15.54 7.15 -17.72
CA ASN A 81 15.63 5.85 -18.38
C ASN A 81 14.37 5.55 -19.20
N TRP A 82 14.52 5.58 -20.52
CA TRP A 82 13.41 5.41 -21.47
C TRP A 82 12.88 3.98 -21.50
N GLU A 83 13.74 2.96 -21.40
CA GLU A 83 13.32 1.56 -21.42
C GLU A 83 12.49 1.22 -20.19
N LEU A 84 12.92 1.68 -19.02
CA LEU A 84 12.18 1.54 -17.78
C LEU A 84 10.82 2.26 -17.88
N THR A 85 10.81 3.46 -18.44
CA THR A 85 9.56 4.23 -18.67
C THR A 85 8.61 3.46 -19.59
N PHE A 86 9.13 2.89 -20.68
CA PHE A 86 8.36 2.07 -21.61
C PHE A 86 7.75 0.85 -20.92
N ASN A 87 8.56 0.08 -20.19
CA ASN A 87 8.10 -1.10 -19.46
C ASN A 87 6.98 -0.74 -18.47
N VAL A 88 7.18 0.30 -17.64
CA VAL A 88 6.14 0.75 -16.69
C VAL A 88 4.87 1.20 -17.41
N CYS A 89 5.00 1.95 -18.51
CA CYS A 89 3.85 2.46 -19.23
C CYS A 89 3.00 1.33 -19.82
N VAL A 90 3.63 0.38 -20.52
CA VAL A 90 2.96 -0.74 -21.17
C VAL A 90 2.41 -1.73 -20.15
N ASP A 91 3.17 -2.08 -19.11
CA ASP A 91 2.74 -3.13 -18.16
C ASP A 91 1.66 -2.64 -17.18
N ASN A 92 1.72 -1.37 -16.76
CA ASN A 92 0.84 -0.87 -15.70
C ASN A 92 -0.28 0.05 -16.19
N TYR A 93 -0.14 0.66 -17.38
CA TYR A 93 -1.03 1.73 -17.83
C TYR A 93 -1.58 1.54 -19.26
N ALA A 94 -1.45 0.36 -19.88
CA ALA A 94 -1.92 0.10 -21.25
C ALA A 94 -3.38 0.48 -21.56
N SER A 95 -4.25 0.62 -20.55
CA SER A 95 -5.65 1.05 -20.73
C SER A 95 -5.87 2.55 -20.57
N THR A 96 -4.93 3.27 -19.96
CA THR A 96 -5.10 4.66 -19.53
C THR A 96 -4.01 5.60 -20.06
N ALA A 97 -2.94 5.07 -20.63
CA ALA A 97 -1.84 5.85 -21.16
C ALA A 97 -1.12 5.11 -22.28
N GLU A 98 -0.43 5.87 -23.11
CA GLU A 98 0.37 5.37 -24.21
C GLU A 98 1.79 5.93 -24.09
N TYR A 99 2.78 5.11 -24.43
CA TYR A 99 4.16 5.58 -24.47
C TYR A 99 4.40 6.39 -25.75
N ASP A 100 4.72 7.67 -25.59
CA ASP A 100 5.10 8.54 -26.69
C ASP A 100 6.61 8.44 -26.94
N ASN A 101 6.96 7.80 -28.06
CA ASN A 101 8.36 7.65 -28.51
C ASN A 101 9.04 8.99 -28.81
N GLY A 102 8.30 10.03 -29.19
CA GLY A 102 8.84 11.35 -29.49
C GLY A 102 9.23 12.12 -28.23
N ALA A 103 8.40 12.04 -27.18
CA ALA A 103 8.66 12.68 -25.90
C ALA A 103 9.50 11.82 -24.94
N GLY A 104 9.55 10.50 -25.14
CA GLY A 104 10.15 9.55 -24.20
C GLY A 104 9.36 9.47 -22.89
N ARG A 105 8.03 9.51 -22.96
CA ARG A 105 7.17 9.63 -21.77
C ARG A 105 5.92 8.77 -21.90
N CYS A 106 5.40 8.33 -20.77
CA CYS A 106 4.06 7.77 -20.69
C CYS A 106 3.05 8.92 -20.65
N ILE A 107 2.18 9.02 -21.65
CA ILE A 107 1.21 10.10 -21.82
C ILE A 107 -0.20 9.57 -21.54
N ALA A 108 -0.92 10.22 -20.64
CA ALA A 108 -2.29 9.85 -20.31
C ALA A 108 -3.21 10.02 -21.52
N ASN A 109 -4.08 9.04 -21.76
CA ASN A 109 -5.12 9.11 -22.80
C ASN A 109 -6.08 10.27 -22.54
N PRO A 110 -6.80 10.77 -23.57
CA PRO A 110 -7.84 11.78 -23.39
C PRO A 110 -8.81 11.38 -22.26
N HIS A 111 -9.17 12.36 -21.42
CA HIS A 111 -10.04 12.17 -20.24
C HIS A 111 -9.51 11.26 -19.13
N THR A 112 -8.26 10.80 -19.21
CA THR A 112 -7.59 10.06 -18.12
C THR A 112 -6.47 10.90 -17.51
N ARG A 113 -5.92 10.41 -16.40
CA ARG A 113 -4.77 11.00 -15.71
C ARG A 113 -3.87 9.90 -15.15
N LEU A 114 -2.58 10.20 -15.05
CA LEU A 114 -1.60 9.36 -14.38
C LEU A 114 -1.48 9.78 -12.93
N ASP A 115 -1.75 8.87 -12.00
CA ASP A 115 -1.42 9.04 -10.59
C ASP A 115 0.12 9.00 -10.45
N GLY A 116 0.71 10.17 -10.18
CA GLY A 116 2.17 10.32 -10.10
C GLY A 116 2.81 9.53 -8.97
N ASP A 117 2.11 9.34 -7.84
CA ASP A 117 2.62 8.57 -6.71
C ASP A 117 2.63 7.08 -7.04
N ARG A 118 1.56 6.60 -7.67
CA ARG A 118 1.51 5.23 -8.19
C ARG A 118 2.57 5.00 -9.27
N PHE A 119 2.78 5.98 -10.16
CA PHE A 119 3.80 5.90 -11.20
C PHE A 119 5.20 5.83 -10.60
N TYR A 120 5.49 6.68 -9.61
CA TYR A 120 6.74 6.65 -8.84
C TYR A 120 7.01 5.28 -8.21
N VAL A 121 6.00 4.71 -7.55
CA VAL A 121 6.12 3.38 -6.92
C VAL A 121 6.40 2.30 -7.97
N ASN A 122 5.75 2.35 -9.13
CA ASN A 122 5.99 1.40 -10.22
C ASN A 122 7.42 1.51 -10.76
N CYS A 123 7.88 2.73 -11.07
CA CYS A 123 9.27 2.97 -11.51
C CYS A 123 10.28 2.47 -10.47
N LYS A 124 10.08 2.79 -9.19
CA LYS A 124 10.96 2.35 -8.10
C LYS A 124 11.01 0.82 -7.97
N ASN A 125 9.84 0.18 -8.00
CA ASN A 125 9.74 -1.27 -7.87
C ASN A 125 10.37 -1.97 -9.05
N LEU A 126 10.10 -1.51 -10.27
CA LEU A 126 10.62 -2.14 -11.47
C LEU A 126 12.12 -1.88 -11.64
N ALA A 127 12.62 -0.70 -11.28
CA ALA A 127 14.05 -0.40 -11.28
C ALA A 127 14.86 -1.37 -10.40
N THR A 128 14.33 -1.71 -9.22
CA THR A 128 15.03 -2.56 -8.25
C THR A 128 14.86 -4.06 -8.52
N LYS A 129 13.68 -4.49 -8.98
CA LYS A 129 13.41 -5.89 -9.37
C LYS A 129 14.06 -6.25 -10.72
N GLY A 130 14.14 -5.26 -11.59
CA GLY A 130 14.67 -5.31 -12.94
C GLY A 130 13.58 -5.22 -14.01
N TRP A 131 13.96 -4.71 -15.18
CA TRP A 131 13.13 -4.60 -16.37
C TRP A 131 13.85 -5.22 -17.57
N TYR A 132 13.09 -5.51 -18.63
CA TYR A 132 13.64 -6.06 -19.86
C TYR A 132 13.99 -4.95 -20.85
N PRO A 133 15.04 -5.12 -21.67
CA PRO A 133 15.37 -4.17 -22.73
C PRO A 133 14.24 -4.08 -23.75
N VAL A 134 14.16 -2.95 -24.45
CA VAL A 134 13.13 -2.71 -25.46
C VAL A 134 13.76 -2.74 -26.85
N VAL A 135 13.31 -3.67 -27.69
CA VAL A 135 13.84 -3.88 -29.05
C VAL A 135 12.70 -3.77 -30.05
N ASN A 136 12.87 -2.94 -31.08
CA ASN A 136 11.85 -2.68 -32.12
C ASN A 136 10.48 -2.25 -31.55
N GLY A 137 10.48 -1.51 -30.44
CA GLY A 137 9.25 -1.02 -29.80
C GLY A 137 8.48 -2.09 -29.01
N ALA A 138 9.10 -3.21 -28.68
CA ALA A 138 8.53 -4.25 -27.82
C ALA A 138 9.50 -4.65 -26.71
N ILE A 139 8.94 -5.09 -25.58
CA ILE A 139 9.70 -5.61 -24.44
C ILE A 139 10.32 -6.96 -24.83
N ASP A 140 11.65 -7.06 -24.80
CA ASP A 140 12.37 -8.29 -25.13
C ASP A 140 12.67 -9.12 -23.88
N THR A 141 11.77 -10.07 -23.59
CA THR A 141 11.89 -10.96 -22.42
C THR A 141 12.95 -12.05 -22.60
N THR A 142 13.61 -12.15 -23.76
CA THR A 142 14.67 -13.15 -24.00
C THR A 142 16.03 -12.69 -23.48
N GLN A 143 16.18 -11.39 -23.23
CA GLN A 143 17.38 -10.78 -22.70
C GLN A 143 17.40 -10.73 -21.17
N PRO A 144 18.58 -10.63 -20.54
CA PRO A 144 18.67 -10.52 -19.09
C PRO A 144 18.04 -9.21 -18.58
N LEU A 145 17.48 -9.27 -17.37
CA LEU A 145 16.92 -8.10 -16.69
C LEU A 145 18.01 -7.07 -16.41
N ILE A 146 17.74 -5.83 -16.76
CA ILE A 146 18.51 -4.65 -16.38
C ILE A 146 18.03 -4.20 -14.99
N ARG A 147 18.93 -3.78 -14.12
CA ARG A 147 18.61 -3.33 -12.75
C ARG A 147 19.31 -2.03 -12.41
N ALA A 148 18.66 -1.25 -11.56
CA ALA A 148 19.24 -0.05 -10.95
C ALA A 148 19.19 -0.13 -9.42
N LYS A 149 20.06 0.62 -8.74
CA LYS A 149 20.06 0.67 -7.27
C LYS A 149 18.79 1.33 -6.73
N GLN A 150 18.33 2.37 -7.40
CA GLN A 150 17.14 3.12 -7.05
C GLN A 150 16.37 3.51 -8.31
N GLY A 151 15.06 3.64 -8.17
CA GLY A 151 14.18 4.19 -9.18
C GLY A 151 13.26 5.25 -8.60
N GLY A 152 12.79 6.12 -9.48
CA GLY A 152 11.87 7.21 -9.19
C GLY A 152 11.19 7.66 -10.47
N SER A 153 10.46 8.77 -10.42
CA SER A 153 9.75 9.30 -11.58
C SER A 153 9.73 10.82 -11.62
N GLY A 154 9.71 11.36 -12.84
CA GLY A 154 9.30 12.73 -13.14
C GLY A 154 7.86 12.71 -13.65
N CYS A 155 7.04 13.66 -13.23
CA CYS A 155 5.67 13.79 -13.74
C CYS A 155 5.32 15.26 -14.02
N TYR A 156 4.58 15.47 -15.11
CA TYR A 156 4.29 16.76 -15.73
C TYR A 156 2.80 16.88 -16.07
N ASN A 157 2.33 18.12 -16.25
CA ASN A 157 0.96 18.44 -16.65
C ASN A 157 0.89 18.87 -18.11
#